data_AF-A0A2N2IQB4-F1
#
_entry.id   AF-A0A2N2IQB4-F1
#
_cell.length_a   1.000
_cell.length_b   1.000
_cell.length_c   1.000
_cell.angle_alpha   90.00
_cell.angle_beta   90.00
_cell.angle_gamma   90.00
#
_symmetry.space_group_name_H-M   'P 1'
#
loop_
_entity.id
_entity.type
_entity.pdbx_description
1 polymer ?
#
loop_
_entity_poly.entity_id
_entity_poly.type
_entity_poly.pdbx_seq_one_letter_code
_entity_poly.pdbx_strand_id
1 'polypeptide(L)'
;MNEYQKHFKELADAVSDVIIALGEIINDHRATQPNAPITTDTPQPVVPETPAPAVDEKGRVSSRQMATLRSLVAEKMSGDWPSFEATCKSRYGRAISYLTTKEASTLISELIGGQNGNHSRTAAR
;
A
#
# COMPACT_ATOMS: atom_id res chain seq x y z
N MET A 1 -4.81 -20.46 -38.53
CA MET A 1 -4.29 -20.09 -37.20
C MET A 1 -5.32 -20.53 -36.17
N ASN A 2 -4.95 -21.38 -35.21
CA ASN A 2 -5.91 -21.93 -34.23
C ASN A 2 -6.48 -20.81 -33.37
N GLU A 3 -7.77 -20.92 -33.02
CA GLU A 3 -8.50 -19.96 -32.17
C GLU A 3 -7.78 -19.71 -30.83
N TYR A 4 -7.18 -20.76 -30.25
CA TYR A 4 -6.30 -20.68 -29.09
C TYR A 4 -5.07 -19.79 -29.29
N GLN A 5 -4.45 -19.80 -30.47
CA GLN A 5 -3.31 -18.94 -30.76
C GLN A 5 -3.73 -17.48 -30.94
N LYS A 6 -4.96 -17.24 -31.40
CA LYS A 6 -5.53 -15.89 -31.48
C LYS A 6 -5.74 -15.32 -30.07
N HIS A 7 -6.39 -16.06 -29.18
CA HIS A 7 -6.62 -15.63 -27.80
C HIS A 7 -5.31 -15.46 -27.02
N PHE A 8 -4.34 -16.35 -27.21
CA PHE A 8 -3.02 -16.19 -26.59
C PHE A 8 -2.30 -14.93 -27.08
N LYS A 9 -2.41 -14.61 -28.37
CA LYS A 9 -1.83 -13.40 -28.94
C LYS A 9 -2.51 -12.14 -28.39
N GLU A 10 -3.85 -12.12 -28.33
CA GLU A 10 -4.62 -11.01 -27.76
C GLU A 10 -4.25 -10.77 -26.28
N LEU A 11 -4.07 -11.85 -25.50
CA LEU A 11 -3.61 -11.75 -24.12
C LEU A 11 -2.16 -11.21 -24.04
N ALA A 12 -1.26 -11.73 -24.90
CA ALA A 12 0.13 -11.30 -24.92
C ALA A 12 0.26 -9.80 -25.30
N ASP A 13 -0.51 -9.33 -26.26
CA ASP A 13 -0.57 -7.92 -26.65
C ASP A 13 -1.08 -7.05 -25.48
N ALA A 14 -2.15 -7.47 -24.79
CA ALA A 14 -2.67 -6.76 -23.63
C ALA A 14 -1.67 -6.69 -22.45
N VAL A 15 -0.96 -7.79 -22.18
CA VAL A 15 0.09 -7.83 -21.15
C VAL A 15 1.26 -6.92 -21.53
N SER A 16 1.65 -6.91 -22.81
CA SER A 16 2.73 -6.05 -23.30
C SER A 16 2.40 -4.58 -23.13
N ASP A 17 1.17 -4.17 -23.41
CA ASP A 17 0.71 -2.78 -23.27
C ASP A 17 0.77 -2.31 -21.80
N VAL A 18 0.33 -3.16 -20.87
CA VAL A 18 0.42 -2.88 -19.42
C VAL A 18 1.87 -2.74 -18.96
N ILE A 19 2.79 -3.59 -19.44
CA ILE A 19 4.21 -3.51 -19.08
C ILE A 19 4.82 -2.18 -19.55
N ILE A 20 4.49 -1.74 -20.77
CA ILE A 20 4.96 -0.47 -21.33
C ILE A 20 4.44 0.70 -20.48
N ALA A 21 3.12 0.73 -20.20
CA ALA A 21 2.51 1.78 -19.41
C ALA A 21 3.11 1.88 -17.99
N LEU A 22 3.39 0.74 -17.35
CA LEU A 22 4.06 0.71 -16.05
C LEU A 22 5.50 1.24 -16.14
N GLY A 23 6.22 0.90 -17.21
CA GLY A 23 7.56 1.42 -17.48
C GLY A 23 7.60 2.94 -17.60
N GLU A 24 6.63 3.53 -18.31
CA GLU A 24 6.50 4.98 -18.45
C GLU A 24 6.19 5.67 -17.10
N ILE A 25 5.27 5.12 -16.30
CA ILE A 25 4.93 5.65 -14.98
C ILE A 25 6.14 5.62 -14.03
N ILE A 26 6.95 4.56 -14.07
CA ILE A 26 8.17 4.44 -13.26
C ILE A 26 9.21 5.46 -13.70
N ASN A 27 9.36 5.65 -15.01
CA ASN A 27 10.32 6.61 -15.55
C ASN A 27 9.92 8.06 -15.25
N ASP A 28 8.63 8.38 -15.30
CA ASP A 28 8.10 9.70 -14.96
C ASP A 28 8.26 10.00 -13.45
N HIS A 29 7.97 9.03 -12.57
CA HIS A 29 8.23 9.15 -11.14
C HIS A 29 9.72 9.26 -10.78
N ARG A 30 10.62 8.72 -11.60
CA ARG A 30 12.07 8.85 -11.40
C ARG A 30 12.56 10.28 -11.64
N ALA A 31 11.87 11.08 -12.45
CA ALA A 31 12.23 12.49 -12.68
C ALA A 31 11.90 13.40 -11.48
N THR A 32 11.08 12.94 -10.53
CA THR A 32 10.61 13.75 -9.38
C THR A 32 11.30 13.43 -8.05
N GLN A 33 12.17 12.41 -8.00
CA GLN A 33 13.03 12.18 -6.83
C GLN A 33 14.49 12.59 -7.14
N PRO A 34 15.07 13.56 -6.42
CA PRO A 34 16.50 13.81 -6.54
C PRO A 34 17.24 12.57 -6.05
N ASN A 35 17.91 11.91 -6.99
CA ASN A 35 18.78 10.78 -6.76
C ASN A 35 19.87 11.20 -5.75
N ALA A 36 19.78 10.74 -4.51
CA ALA A 36 20.89 10.87 -3.58
C ALA A 36 22.09 10.11 -4.17
N PRO A 37 23.25 10.75 -4.36
CA PRO A 37 24.39 10.10 -5.00
C PRO A 37 24.90 8.96 -4.11
N ILE A 38 24.98 7.77 -4.69
CA ILE A 38 25.61 6.60 -4.08
C ILE A 38 27.12 6.81 -4.27
N THR A 39 27.77 7.41 -3.27
CA THR A 39 29.22 7.65 -3.29
C THR A 39 29.98 6.33 -3.23
N THR A 40 30.96 6.24 -4.12
CA THR A 40 31.81 5.11 -4.43
C THR A 40 32.74 4.76 -3.26
N ASP A 41 32.93 3.46 -3.10
CA ASP A 41 33.91 2.74 -2.29
C ASP A 41 35.18 3.56 -1.94
N THR A 42 35.28 3.96 -0.68
CA THR A 42 36.56 4.29 -0.05
C THR A 42 36.57 3.56 1.29
N PRO A 43 37.56 2.71 1.61
CA PRO A 43 37.62 2.06 2.90
C PRO A 43 37.99 3.10 3.97
N GLN A 44 36.98 3.71 4.59
CA GLN A 44 37.16 4.48 5.82
C GLN A 44 37.09 3.55 7.04
N PRO A 45 37.82 3.87 8.12
CA PRO A 45 37.89 3.00 9.28
C PRO A 45 36.51 2.89 9.91
N VAL A 46 36.06 1.66 10.15
CA VAL A 46 34.83 1.37 10.89
C VAL A 46 34.91 2.01 12.27
N VAL A 47 34.30 3.18 12.40
CA VAL A 47 33.90 3.72 13.69
C VAL A 47 32.69 2.87 14.12
N PRO A 48 32.69 2.27 15.32
CA PRO A 48 31.55 1.50 15.78
C PRO A 48 30.37 2.46 15.98
N GLU A 49 29.51 2.59 14.97
CA GLU A 49 28.23 3.24 15.14
C GLU A 49 27.45 2.44 16.18
N THR A 50 27.20 3.11 17.30
CA THR A 50 26.31 2.62 18.34
C THR A 50 24.99 2.28 17.64
N PRO A 51 24.48 1.04 17.75
CA PRO A 51 23.25 0.67 17.07
C PRO A 51 22.17 1.69 17.44
N ALA A 52 21.59 2.32 16.43
CA ALA A 52 20.45 3.21 16.60
C ALA A 52 19.44 2.48 17.50
N PRO A 53 18.88 3.15 18.53
CA PRO A 53 17.94 2.50 19.43
C PRO A 53 16.84 1.90 18.57
N ALA A 54 16.70 0.57 18.63
CA ALA A 54 15.61 -0.15 18.01
C ALA A 54 14.33 0.51 18.50
N VAL A 55 13.72 1.34 17.64
CA VAL A 55 12.43 1.96 17.93
C VAL A 55 11.50 0.78 18.11
N ASP A 56 11.05 0.58 19.35
CA ASP A 56 10.18 -0.50 19.77
C ASP A 56 8.99 -0.57 18.78
N GLU A 57 9.06 -1.45 17.78
CA GLU A 57 7.99 -1.72 16.80
C GLU A 57 6.75 -2.35 17.46
N LYS A 58 6.79 -2.54 18.79
CA LYS A 58 5.69 -2.95 19.65
C LYS A 58 4.63 -1.85 19.69
N GLY A 59 3.81 -1.84 18.66
CA GLY A 59 2.64 -0.98 18.60
C GLY A 59 2.41 -0.32 17.26
N ARG A 60 3.07 -0.73 16.18
CA ARG A 60 2.67 -0.37 14.82
C ARG A 60 2.03 -1.55 14.11
N VAL A 61 1.12 -1.25 13.19
CA VAL A 61 0.44 -2.24 12.36
C VAL A 61 1.48 -3.17 11.71
N SER A 62 1.30 -4.47 11.91
CA SER A 62 2.22 -5.46 11.35
C SER A 62 2.09 -5.50 9.82
N SER A 63 3.19 -5.80 9.12
CA SER A 63 3.18 -6.04 7.67
C SER A 63 2.12 -7.08 7.25
N ARG A 64 1.88 -8.10 8.08
CA ARG A 64 0.82 -9.09 7.82
C ARG A 64 -0.57 -8.46 7.91
N GLN A 65 -0.82 -7.63 8.91
CA GLN A 65 -2.10 -6.92 9.07
C GLN A 65 -2.33 -5.92 7.92
N MET A 66 -1.27 -5.22 7.48
CA MET A 66 -1.33 -4.33 6.34
C MET A 66 -1.70 -5.06 5.04
N ALA A 67 -1.09 -6.23 4.81
CA ALA A 67 -1.42 -7.07 3.65
C ALA A 67 -2.88 -7.54 3.69
N THR A 68 -3.36 -7.95 4.87
CA THR A 68 -4.77 -8.33 5.08
C THR A 68 -5.72 -7.15 4.80
N LEU A 69 -5.42 -5.96 5.33
CA LEU A 69 -6.22 -4.76 5.07
C LEU A 69 -6.29 -4.45 3.56
N ARG A 70 -5.16 -4.48 2.85
CA ARG A 70 -5.13 -4.25 1.40
C ARG A 70 -5.97 -5.28 0.64
N SER A 71 -5.86 -6.56 0.99
CA SER A 71 -6.66 -7.61 0.36
C SER A 71 -8.15 -7.44 0.63
N LEU A 72 -8.54 -7.08 1.86
CA LEU A 72 -9.93 -6.86 2.22
C LEU A 72 -10.51 -5.61 1.54
N VAL A 73 -9.74 -4.53 1.41
CA VAL A 73 -10.16 -3.33 0.68
C VAL A 73 -10.28 -3.60 -0.81
N ALA A 74 -9.37 -4.40 -1.38
CA ALA A 74 -9.49 -4.86 -2.77
C ALA A 74 -10.79 -5.66 -3.00
N GLU A 75 -11.14 -6.55 -2.09
CA GLU A 75 -12.34 -7.38 -2.19
C GLU A 75 -13.64 -6.63 -1.87
N LYS A 76 -13.67 -5.82 -0.82
CA LYS A 76 -14.89 -5.21 -0.26
C LYS A 76 -15.17 -3.80 -0.76
N MET A 77 -14.14 -3.05 -1.13
CA MET A 77 -14.23 -1.65 -1.55
C MET A 77 -13.75 -1.46 -3.00
N SER A 78 -13.76 -2.54 -3.80
CA SER A 78 -13.34 -2.54 -5.21
C SER A 78 -11.93 -1.97 -5.44
N GLY A 79 -11.05 -2.09 -4.44
CA GLY A 79 -9.69 -1.55 -4.52
C GLY A 79 -9.53 -0.08 -4.19
N ASP A 80 -10.57 0.58 -3.66
CA ASP A 80 -10.51 2.00 -3.26
C ASP A 80 -9.74 2.20 -1.94
N TRP A 81 -8.43 1.97 -2.02
CA TRP A 81 -7.48 2.22 -0.95
C TRP A 81 -7.43 3.68 -0.51
N PRO A 82 -7.48 4.69 -1.42
CA PRO A 82 -7.45 6.09 -1.01
C PRO A 82 -8.62 6.48 -0.11
N SER A 83 -9.85 6.05 -0.40
CA SER A 83 -11.01 6.35 0.45
C SER A 83 -10.95 5.61 1.78
N PHE A 84 -10.44 4.37 1.79
CA PHE A 84 -10.21 3.64 3.03
C PHE A 84 -9.16 4.32 3.91
N GLU A 85 -8.06 4.78 3.32
CA GLU A 85 -7.00 5.52 4.02
C GLU A 85 -7.50 6.87 4.52
N ALA A 86 -8.27 7.61 3.72
CA ALA A 86 -8.92 8.85 4.13
C ALA A 86 -9.87 8.63 5.31
N THR A 87 -10.66 7.55 5.28
CA THR A 87 -11.57 7.17 6.38
C THR A 87 -10.78 6.85 7.65
N CYS A 88 -9.68 6.09 7.54
CA CYS A 88 -8.84 5.77 8.68
C CYS A 88 -8.13 7.02 9.23
N LYS A 89 -7.66 7.91 8.36
CA LYS A 89 -7.08 9.19 8.75
C LYS A 89 -8.09 10.08 9.46
N SER A 90 -9.33 10.11 8.99
CA SER A 90 -10.43 10.84 9.65
C SER A 90 -10.80 10.25 11.00
N ARG A 91 -10.74 8.92 11.15
CA ARG A 91 -11.16 8.23 12.39
C ARG A 91 -10.10 8.24 13.48
N TYR A 92 -8.84 8.04 13.11
CA TYR A 92 -7.72 7.91 14.05
C TYR A 92 -6.80 9.14 14.07
N GLY A 93 -7.04 10.12 13.20
CA GLY A 93 -6.22 11.34 13.10
C GLY A 93 -4.82 11.12 12.50
N ARG A 94 -4.51 9.90 12.04
CA ARG A 94 -3.19 9.49 11.56
C ARG A 94 -3.30 8.49 10.41
N ALA A 95 -2.24 8.40 9.60
CA ALA A 95 -2.20 7.44 8.50
C ALA A 95 -2.19 5.99 9.02
N ILE A 96 -2.69 5.07 8.19
CA ILE A 96 -2.85 3.65 8.53
C ILE A 96 -1.55 3.00 9.00
N SER A 97 -0.42 3.40 8.41
CA SER A 97 0.92 2.91 8.76
C SER A 97 1.36 3.23 10.19
N TYR A 98 0.71 4.20 10.84
CA TYR A 98 0.98 4.61 12.22
C TYR A 98 -0.09 4.12 13.21
N LEU A 99 -1.04 3.29 12.76
CA LEU A 99 -1.97 2.63 13.64
C LEU A 99 -1.29 1.53 14.44
N THR A 100 -1.85 1.24 15.61
CA THR A 100 -1.44 0.12 16.43
C THR A 100 -1.96 -1.20 15.89
N THR A 101 -1.30 -2.29 16.29
CA THR A 101 -1.76 -3.65 15.96
C THR A 101 -3.21 -3.90 16.40
N LYS A 102 -3.63 -3.33 17.55
CA LYS A 102 -5.02 -3.43 18.03
C LYS A 102 -6.00 -2.70 17.11
N GLU A 103 -5.70 -1.44 16.76
CA GLU A 103 -6.55 -0.66 15.85
C GLU A 103 -6.64 -1.30 14.46
N ALA A 104 -5.53 -1.82 13.94
CA ALA A 104 -5.51 -2.56 12.69
C ALA A 104 -6.35 -3.85 12.77
N SER A 105 -6.28 -4.60 13.88
CA SER A 105 -7.14 -5.77 14.08
C SER A 105 -8.62 -5.38 14.14
N THR A 106 -8.98 -4.27 14.80
CA THR A 106 -10.35 -3.77 14.81
C THR A 106 -10.85 -3.45 13.40
N LEU A 107 -10.04 -2.76 12.60
CA LEU A 107 -10.36 -2.45 11.20
C LEU A 107 -10.54 -3.71 10.35
N ILE A 108 -9.66 -4.70 10.52
CA ILE A 108 -9.77 -6.00 9.83
C ILE A 108 -11.06 -6.70 10.24
N SER A 109 -11.40 -6.74 11.53
CA SER A 109 -12.65 -7.32 12.02
C SER A 109 -13.89 -6.58 11.50
N GLU A 110 -13.84 -5.26 11.38
CA GLU A 110 -14.92 -4.48 10.76
C GLU A 110 -15.04 -4.75 9.25
N LEU A 111 -13.94 -4.88 8.52
CA LEU A 111 -13.96 -5.22 7.10
C LEU A 111 -14.49 -6.64 6.84
N ILE A 112 -14.19 -7.59 7.73
CA ILE A 112 -14.66 -8.98 7.65
C ILE A 112 -16.12 -9.09 8.13
N GLY A 113 -16.46 -8.42 9.24
CA GLY A 113 -17.74 -8.57 9.92
C GLY A 113 -18.79 -7.50 9.61
N GLY A 114 -18.44 -6.42 8.90
CA GLY A 114 -19.23 -5.21 8.79
C GLY A 114 -19.68 -4.88 7.37
N GLN A 115 -20.59 -5.68 6.81
CA GLN A 115 -21.63 -5.18 5.92
C GLN A 115 -22.93 -5.09 6.72
N ASN A 116 -23.02 -4.13 7.66
CA ASN A 116 -24.29 -3.59 8.16
C ASN A 116 -24.03 -2.48 9.18
N GLY A 117 -24.28 -1.23 8.80
CA GLY A 117 -24.42 -0.13 9.75
C GLY A 117 -23.84 1.20 9.29
N ASN A 118 -24.75 2.06 8.80
CA ASN A 118 -24.76 3.49 9.13
C ASN A 118 -24.03 4.48 8.20
N HIS A 119 -24.49 4.61 6.95
CA HIS A 119 -24.42 5.85 6.17
C HIS A 119 -25.65 6.75 6.41
N SER A 120 -26.05 6.94 7.67
CA SER A 120 -27.15 7.83 8.04
C SER A 120 -26.73 8.83 9.11
N ARG A 121 -25.89 9.80 8.73
CA ARG A 121 -25.73 11.06 9.48
C ARG A 121 -25.61 12.22 8.49
N THR A 122 -26.71 12.52 7.80
CA THR A 122 -26.95 13.89 7.31
C THR A 122 -27.81 14.57 8.36
N ALA A 123 -27.17 15.48 9.09
CA ALA A 123 -27.73 16.22 10.20
C ALA A 123 -28.94 17.06 9.76
N ALA A 124 -30.01 17.00 10.56
CA ALA A 124 -31.03 18.02 10.59
C ALA A 124 -30.42 19.33 11.12
N ARG A 125 -30.61 20.41 10.38
CA ARG A 125 -30.66 21.78 10.91
C ARG A 125 -31.37 22.69 9.93
#